data_AF-A0A1L9WG46-F1
#
_entry.id   AF-A0A1L9WG46-F1
#
_cell.length_a   1.000
_cell.length_b   1.000
_cell.length_c   1.000
_cell.angle_alpha   90.00
_cell.angle_beta   90.00
_cell.angle_gamma   90.00
#
_symmetry.space_group_name_H-M   'P 1'
#
loop_
_entity.id
_entity.type
_entity.pdbx_description
1 polymer ?
#
loop_
_entity_poly.entity_id
_entity_poly.type
_entity_poly.pdbx_seq_one_letter_code
_entity_poly.pdbx_strand_id
1 'polypeptide(L)'
;IVTAYSCFNSDINSGHCFGEPFGFLRQKSWEPNFRHELHSLLTPMHVFRFFMVLKAIVGLMPSVAKWLDPRVKGLVEEGNEKMPARVHKARLDYQAGEVPKRRAIFHTLVASDLPEEKTNHRLGGESYSFIAAGTETLTVTTFHLLHNPTLLNKLTDKLHATAALTSPWSNLEKLPYLHAVIQESLRLSYGVSQRLPRIAPDEHLTYRGDFKGCELTYVISPGTPMGMSSVINHHNESVFPDSHAFRPERWLEADETQRRRMETCLISFSKGSRQCLGINLAYCSLYVTLPVLALRVLPRMRLYETTVGDVAYDHDLWFPMPKESTKGVRVIIS
;
A
#
# COMPACT_ATOMS: atom_id res chain seq x y z
N ILE A 1 -7.25 2.44 14.88
CA ILE A 1 -7.90 2.68 13.56
C ILE A 1 -7.33 1.81 12.44
N VAL A 2 -6.04 1.46 12.52
CA VAL A 2 -5.33 0.68 11.50
C VAL A 2 -6.02 -0.65 11.14
N THR A 3 -6.50 -1.40 12.12
CA THR A 3 -7.25 -2.65 11.91
C THR A 3 -8.55 -2.43 11.13
N ALA A 4 -9.29 -1.35 11.41
CA ALA A 4 -10.50 -1.02 10.66
C ALA A 4 -10.20 -0.66 9.20
N TYR A 5 -9.12 0.10 8.94
CA TYR A 5 -8.68 0.38 7.57
C TYR A 5 -8.18 -0.87 6.83
N SER A 6 -7.57 -1.81 7.54
CA SER A 6 -7.22 -3.12 6.98
C SER A 6 -8.48 -3.86 6.51
N CYS A 7 -9.50 -3.98 7.37
CA CYS A 7 -10.79 -4.59 6.98
C CYS A 7 -11.42 -3.89 5.75
N PHE A 8 -11.43 -2.55 5.76
CA PHE A 8 -11.97 -1.74 4.68
C PHE A 8 -11.26 -1.99 3.34
N ASN A 9 -9.94 -1.92 3.33
CA ASN A 9 -9.15 -2.16 2.12
C ASN A 9 -9.25 -3.60 1.64
N SER A 10 -9.23 -4.57 2.56
CA SER A 10 -9.39 -5.98 2.20
C SER A 10 -10.74 -6.25 1.53
N ASP A 11 -11.83 -5.62 1.99
CA ASP A 11 -13.15 -5.73 1.34
C ASP A 11 -13.20 -5.08 -0.04
N ILE A 12 -12.58 -3.90 -0.21
CA ILE A 12 -12.47 -3.26 -1.54
C ILE A 12 -11.66 -4.15 -2.50
N ASN A 13 -10.47 -4.58 -2.07
CA ASN A 13 -9.55 -5.35 -2.90
C ASN A 13 -10.16 -6.71 -3.26
N SER A 14 -10.75 -7.41 -2.29
CA SER A 14 -11.44 -8.68 -2.55
C SER A 14 -12.62 -8.52 -3.49
N GLY A 15 -13.42 -7.45 -3.34
CA GLY A 15 -14.51 -7.12 -4.27
C GLY A 15 -14.05 -6.95 -5.72
N HIS A 16 -12.89 -6.34 -5.95
CA HIS A 16 -12.30 -6.23 -7.29
C HIS A 16 -11.65 -7.53 -7.77
N CYS A 17 -11.04 -8.30 -6.87
CA CYS A 17 -10.36 -9.54 -7.19
C CYS A 17 -11.34 -10.67 -7.57
N PHE A 18 -12.36 -10.86 -6.73
CA PHE A 18 -13.28 -12.00 -6.76
C PHE A 18 -14.71 -11.62 -7.15
N GLY A 19 -15.03 -10.32 -7.27
CA GLY A 19 -16.38 -9.85 -7.61
C GLY A 19 -17.28 -9.64 -6.40
N GLU A 20 -16.88 -10.14 -5.23
CA GLU A 20 -17.56 -9.99 -3.96
C GLU A 20 -16.57 -9.65 -2.83
N PRO A 21 -16.93 -8.74 -1.90
CA PRO A 21 -16.11 -8.47 -0.73
C PRO A 21 -16.14 -9.66 0.22
N PHE A 22 -15.05 -9.89 0.95
CA PHE A 22 -14.98 -10.96 1.96
C PHE A 22 -15.86 -10.71 3.18
N GLY A 23 -16.27 -9.46 3.41
CA GLY A 23 -17.23 -9.09 4.45
C GLY A 23 -16.59 -8.75 5.78
N PHE A 24 -15.31 -8.34 5.82
CA PHE A 24 -14.63 -7.90 7.04
C PHE A 24 -15.28 -6.67 7.68
N LEU A 25 -16.04 -5.88 6.93
CA LEU A 25 -16.82 -4.78 7.50
C LEU A 25 -18.18 -5.21 8.07
N ARG A 26 -18.66 -6.42 7.76
CA ARG A 26 -19.96 -6.93 8.23
C ARG A 26 -19.86 -7.66 9.57
N GLN A 27 -18.66 -8.10 9.96
CA GLN A 27 -18.42 -8.71 11.25
C GLN A 27 -18.58 -7.70 12.39
N LYS A 28 -18.92 -8.21 13.58
CA LYS A 28 -19.12 -7.37 14.79
C LYS A 28 -17.81 -6.82 15.37
N SER A 29 -16.68 -7.42 15.00
CA SER A 29 -15.35 -7.12 15.53
C SER A 29 -14.38 -6.83 14.38
N TRP A 30 -13.23 -6.20 14.64
CA TRP A 30 -12.21 -5.98 13.62
C TRP A 30 -11.33 -7.20 13.35
N GLU A 31 -11.58 -8.31 14.05
CA GLU A 31 -10.95 -9.61 13.89
C GLU A 31 -11.99 -10.69 13.56
N PRO A 32 -11.63 -11.72 12.76
CA PRO A 32 -10.31 -11.97 12.14
C PRO A 32 -9.95 -10.94 11.06
N ASN A 33 -8.65 -10.80 10.75
CA ASN A 33 -8.12 -9.78 9.84
C ASN A 33 -6.75 -10.20 9.27
N PHE A 34 -6.50 -9.89 7.99
CA PHE A 34 -5.21 -10.16 7.33
C PHE A 34 -4.02 -9.43 7.93
N ARG A 35 -4.23 -8.35 8.69
CA ARG A 35 -3.12 -7.55 9.24
C ARG A 35 -2.15 -8.38 10.06
N HIS A 36 -2.66 -9.24 10.94
CA HIS A 36 -1.82 -10.03 11.82
C HIS A 36 -1.04 -11.11 11.04
N GLU A 37 -1.70 -11.76 10.08
CA GLU A 37 -1.10 -12.74 9.17
C GLU A 37 -0.01 -12.10 8.30
N LEU A 38 -0.30 -10.92 7.74
CA LEU A 38 0.66 -10.12 6.99
C LEU A 38 1.86 -9.75 7.85
N HIS A 39 1.66 -9.19 9.04
CA HIS A 39 2.78 -8.86 9.93
C HIS A 39 3.63 -10.09 10.25
N SER A 40 3.00 -11.23 10.55
CA SER A 40 3.70 -12.50 10.82
C SER A 40 4.50 -13.01 9.63
N LEU A 41 4.03 -12.78 8.40
CA LEU A 41 4.76 -13.07 7.17
C LEU A 41 5.98 -12.16 7.00
N LEU A 42 5.82 -10.87 7.29
CA LEU A 42 6.83 -9.86 6.99
C LEU A 42 7.96 -9.80 8.02
N THR A 43 7.68 -10.05 9.30
CA THR A 43 8.67 -10.01 10.39
C THR A 43 9.94 -10.82 10.08
N PRO A 44 9.89 -12.12 9.72
CA PRO A 44 11.11 -12.90 9.48
C PRO A 44 11.83 -12.56 8.17
N MET A 45 11.27 -11.73 7.29
CA MET A 45 11.84 -11.50 5.95
C MET A 45 13.24 -10.88 5.97
N HIS A 46 13.54 -10.05 6.96
CA HIS A 46 14.87 -9.47 7.11
C HIS A 46 15.94 -10.54 7.37
N VAL A 47 15.58 -11.71 7.93
CA VAL A 47 16.49 -12.86 8.07
C VAL A 47 16.45 -13.72 6.82
N PHE A 48 15.25 -14.07 6.34
CA PHE A 48 15.06 -15.00 5.22
C PHE A 48 15.73 -14.53 3.93
N ARG A 49 15.86 -13.21 3.74
CA ARG A 49 16.55 -12.62 2.58
C ARG A 49 18.03 -12.99 2.50
N PHE A 50 18.73 -13.18 3.63
CA PHE A 50 20.16 -13.46 3.63
C PHE A 50 20.47 -14.96 3.63
N PHE A 51 19.56 -15.78 4.13
CA PHE A 51 19.76 -17.22 4.27
C PHE A 51 18.84 -18.01 3.33
N MET A 52 19.35 -18.38 2.16
CA MET A 52 18.59 -19.14 1.15
C MET A 52 18.04 -20.47 1.68
N VAL A 53 18.68 -21.08 2.67
CA VAL A 53 18.20 -22.31 3.32
C VAL A 53 16.83 -22.09 3.99
N LEU A 54 16.58 -20.91 4.57
CA LEU A 54 15.29 -20.59 5.19
C LEU A 54 14.15 -20.54 4.17
N LYS A 55 14.44 -20.18 2.91
CA LYS A 55 13.47 -20.25 1.81
C LYS A 55 13.03 -21.69 1.52
N ALA A 56 13.94 -22.66 1.60
CA ALA A 56 13.60 -24.07 1.44
C ALA A 56 12.67 -24.57 2.57
N ILE A 57 12.88 -24.08 3.80
CA ILE A 57 12.02 -24.38 4.96
C ILE A 57 10.59 -23.85 4.75
N VAL A 58 10.44 -22.64 4.18
CA VAL A 58 9.11 -22.09 3.87
C VAL A 58 8.32 -22.99 2.91
N GLY A 59 8.99 -23.58 1.92
CA GLY A 59 8.36 -24.54 1.00
C GLY A 59 7.83 -25.81 1.69
N LEU A 60 8.37 -26.16 2.85
CA LEU A 60 7.95 -27.33 3.65
C LEU A 60 6.84 -26.99 4.66
N MET A 61 6.54 -25.71 4.89
CA MET A 61 5.57 -25.27 5.91
C MET A 61 4.15 -25.85 5.73
N PRO A 62 3.59 -25.99 4.52
CA PRO A 62 2.27 -26.62 4.34
C PRO A 62 2.22 -28.05 4.88
N SER A 63 3.27 -28.85 4.66
CA SER A 63 3.35 -30.25 5.10
C SER A 63 3.43 -30.40 6.63
N VAL A 64 3.83 -29.35 7.34
CA VAL A 64 3.96 -29.33 8.80
C VAL A 64 2.96 -28.38 9.47
N ALA A 65 1.98 -27.84 8.74
CA ALA A 65 1.07 -26.79 9.20
C ALA A 65 0.37 -27.10 10.53
N LYS A 66 0.06 -28.39 10.78
CA LYS A 66 -0.57 -28.87 12.02
C LYS A 66 0.29 -28.70 13.29
N TRP A 67 1.60 -28.51 13.14
CA TRP A 67 2.57 -28.34 14.24
C TRP A 67 3.07 -26.90 14.37
N LEU A 68 2.61 -25.99 13.51
CA LEU A 68 3.03 -24.60 13.54
C LEU A 68 2.29 -23.84 14.66
N ASP A 69 2.96 -22.80 15.19
CA ASP A 69 2.30 -21.81 16.06
C ASP A 69 1.03 -21.29 15.38
N PRO A 70 -0.08 -21.07 16.12
CA PRO A 70 -1.35 -20.63 15.55
C PRO A 70 -1.25 -19.43 14.60
N ARG A 71 -0.30 -18.51 14.87
CA ARG A 71 -0.06 -17.32 14.06
C ARG A 71 0.48 -17.65 12.67
N VAL A 72 1.39 -18.62 12.60
CA VAL A 72 1.98 -19.09 11.35
C VAL A 72 1.03 -20.03 10.63
N LYS A 73 0.30 -20.87 11.38
CA LYS A 73 -0.72 -21.77 10.82
C LYS A 73 -1.79 -21.01 10.04
N GLY A 74 -2.36 -19.94 10.61
CA GLY A 74 -3.37 -19.13 9.93
C GLY A 74 -2.89 -18.55 8.60
N LEU A 75 -1.66 -18.04 8.57
CA LEU A 75 -1.01 -17.55 7.35
C LEU A 75 -0.84 -18.66 6.30
N VAL A 76 -0.39 -19.85 6.71
CA VAL A 76 -0.18 -20.99 5.80
C VAL A 76 -1.51 -21.46 5.21
N GLU A 77 -2.55 -21.61 6.02
CA GLU A 77 -3.91 -21.99 5.57
C GLU A 77 -4.51 -20.93 4.63
N GLU A 78 -4.35 -19.65 4.96
CA GLU A 78 -4.88 -18.57 4.15
C GLU A 78 -4.22 -18.54 2.76
N GLY A 79 -2.89 -18.62 2.71
CA GLY A 79 -2.13 -18.56 1.46
C GLY A 79 -2.18 -19.84 0.61
N ASN A 80 -2.17 -21.02 1.22
CA ASN A 80 -2.05 -22.29 0.49
C ASN A 80 -3.37 -23.04 0.30
N GLU A 81 -4.41 -22.72 1.07
CA GLU A 81 -5.70 -23.41 0.98
C GLU A 81 -6.82 -22.46 0.57
N LYS A 82 -7.07 -21.41 1.37
CA LYS A 82 -8.24 -20.54 1.18
C LYS A 82 -8.13 -19.68 -0.08
N MET A 83 -6.98 -19.04 -0.33
CA MET A 83 -6.81 -18.23 -1.55
C MET A 83 -6.90 -19.07 -2.83
N PRO A 84 -6.20 -20.23 -2.95
CA PRO A 84 -6.37 -21.11 -4.10
C PRO A 84 -7.80 -21.64 -4.24
N ALA A 85 -8.49 -21.97 -3.15
CA ALA A 85 -9.88 -22.40 -3.19
C ALA A 85 -10.83 -21.31 -3.72
N ARG A 86 -10.59 -20.03 -3.39
CA ARG A 86 -11.37 -18.90 -3.93
C ARG A 86 -11.15 -18.72 -5.43
N VAL A 87 -9.91 -18.88 -5.91
CA VAL A 87 -9.62 -18.88 -7.35
C VAL A 87 -10.28 -20.07 -8.03
N HIS A 88 -10.26 -21.24 -7.39
CA HIS A 88 -10.93 -22.43 -7.92
C HIS A 88 -12.44 -22.21 -8.06
N LYS A 89 -13.09 -21.61 -7.05
CA LYS A 89 -14.51 -21.21 -7.13
C LYS A 89 -14.75 -20.29 -8.32
N ALA A 90 -13.98 -19.19 -8.46
CA ALA A 90 -14.11 -18.27 -9.60
C ALA A 90 -13.95 -18.96 -10.97
N ARG A 91 -13.15 -20.03 -11.03
CA ARG A 91 -13.00 -20.86 -12.23
C ARG A 91 -14.23 -21.74 -12.48
N LEU A 92 -14.80 -22.34 -11.45
CA LEU A 92 -16.03 -23.13 -11.55
C LEU A 92 -17.21 -22.25 -11.98
N ASP A 93 -17.35 -21.07 -11.37
CA ASP A 93 -18.39 -20.09 -11.70
C ASP A 93 -18.31 -19.71 -13.19
N TYR A 94 -17.10 -19.42 -13.68
CA TYR A 94 -16.87 -19.17 -15.11
C TYR A 94 -17.24 -20.36 -16.01
N GLN A 95 -16.86 -21.60 -15.64
CA GLN A 95 -17.19 -22.81 -16.40
C GLN A 95 -18.69 -23.11 -16.42
N ALA A 96 -19.41 -22.74 -15.35
CA ALA A 96 -20.87 -22.85 -15.26
C ALA A 96 -21.60 -21.76 -16.08
N GLY A 97 -20.87 -20.84 -16.73
CA GLY A 97 -21.44 -19.70 -17.43
C GLY A 97 -21.96 -18.61 -16.51
N GLU A 98 -21.64 -18.66 -15.22
CA GLU A 98 -21.99 -17.61 -14.27
C GLU A 98 -21.06 -16.41 -14.48
N VAL A 99 -21.64 -15.30 -14.96
CA VAL A 99 -20.92 -14.04 -15.10
C VAL A 99 -21.13 -13.25 -13.81
N PRO A 100 -20.06 -12.91 -13.06
CA PRO A 100 -20.21 -12.13 -11.84
C PRO A 100 -20.85 -10.77 -12.17
N LYS A 101 -21.72 -10.29 -11.27
CA LYS A 101 -22.42 -8.99 -11.41
C LYS A 101 -21.47 -7.81 -11.65
N ARG A 102 -20.22 -7.95 -11.19
CA ARG A 102 -19.14 -6.99 -11.42
C ARG A 102 -17.94 -7.73 -12.01
N ARG A 103 -17.30 -7.12 -13.01
CA ARG A 103 -16.08 -7.67 -13.61
C ARG A 103 -14.99 -7.80 -12.54
N ALA A 104 -14.53 -9.04 -12.35
CA ALA A 104 -13.54 -9.41 -11.36
C ALA A 104 -12.22 -9.80 -12.03
N ILE A 105 -11.10 -9.49 -11.36
CA ILE A 105 -9.75 -9.72 -11.90
C ILE A 105 -9.53 -11.22 -12.14
N PHE A 106 -9.75 -12.07 -11.13
CA PHE A 106 -9.47 -13.51 -11.25
C PHE A 106 -10.42 -14.23 -12.21
N HIS A 107 -11.66 -13.77 -12.34
CA HIS A 107 -12.57 -14.27 -13.37
C HIS A 107 -12.05 -13.94 -14.78
N THR A 108 -11.57 -12.70 -14.99
CA THR A 108 -11.00 -12.27 -16.27
C THR A 108 -9.70 -13.02 -16.59
N LEU A 109 -8.85 -13.22 -15.58
CA LEU A 109 -7.59 -13.97 -15.74
C LEU A 109 -7.83 -15.44 -16.05
N VAL A 110 -8.78 -16.09 -15.38
CA VAL A 110 -9.13 -17.48 -15.68
C VAL A 110 -9.68 -17.61 -17.10
N ALA A 111 -10.52 -16.66 -17.53
CA ALA A 111 -11.15 -16.65 -18.85
C ALA A 111 -10.23 -16.27 -20.03
N SER A 112 -9.05 -15.70 -19.78
CA SER A 112 -8.17 -15.24 -20.87
C SER A 112 -7.49 -16.40 -21.62
N ASP A 113 -6.82 -16.08 -22.72
CA ASP A 113 -6.00 -16.97 -23.55
C ASP A 113 -4.52 -17.00 -23.15
N LEU A 114 -4.15 -16.34 -22.03
CA LEU A 114 -2.76 -16.26 -21.58
C LEU A 114 -2.16 -17.66 -21.31
N PRO A 115 -1.01 -18.01 -21.94
CA PRO A 115 -0.51 -19.39 -22.00
C PRO A 115 0.23 -19.87 -20.74
N GLU A 116 0.64 -19.00 -19.82
CA GLU A 116 1.57 -19.38 -18.74
C GLU A 116 0.97 -19.17 -17.34
N GLU A 117 0.80 -20.29 -16.63
CA GLU A 117 0.63 -20.42 -15.18
C GLU A 117 -0.66 -19.90 -14.49
N LYS A 118 -1.83 -20.33 -14.97
CA LYS A 118 -3.12 -20.07 -14.28
C LYS A 118 -3.48 -21.09 -13.19
N THR A 119 -2.49 -21.72 -12.56
CA THR A 119 -2.78 -22.69 -11.50
C THR A 119 -3.47 -21.97 -10.34
N ASN A 120 -4.39 -22.66 -9.65
CA ASN A 120 -5.11 -22.06 -8.52
C ASN A 120 -4.13 -21.61 -7.42
N HIS A 121 -3.02 -22.34 -7.22
CA HIS A 121 -1.98 -21.98 -6.26
C HIS A 121 -1.26 -20.69 -6.64
N ARG A 122 -0.82 -20.55 -7.90
CA ARG A 122 -0.13 -19.36 -8.42
C ARG A 122 -1.00 -18.12 -8.33
N LEU A 123 -2.23 -18.20 -8.83
CA LEU A 123 -3.22 -17.12 -8.77
C LEU A 123 -3.67 -16.84 -7.33
N GLY A 124 -3.71 -17.86 -6.47
CA GLY A 124 -3.96 -17.71 -5.04
C GLY A 124 -2.89 -16.84 -4.37
N GLY A 125 -1.61 -17.09 -4.65
CA GLY A 125 -0.51 -16.25 -4.19
C GLY A 125 -0.59 -14.81 -4.69
N GLU A 126 -0.98 -14.60 -5.95
CA GLU A 126 -1.22 -13.26 -6.50
C GLU A 126 -2.37 -12.55 -5.76
N SER A 127 -3.47 -13.28 -5.49
CA SER A 127 -4.63 -12.72 -4.78
C SER A 127 -4.29 -12.22 -3.38
N TYR A 128 -3.43 -12.95 -2.66
CA TYR A 128 -2.94 -12.51 -1.35
C TYR A 128 -2.18 -11.19 -1.44
N SER A 129 -1.36 -11.03 -2.49
CA SER A 129 -0.61 -9.79 -2.74
C SER A 129 -1.54 -8.58 -3.02
N PHE A 130 -2.67 -8.80 -3.70
CA PHE A 130 -3.66 -7.73 -3.92
C PHE A 130 -4.37 -7.33 -2.63
N ILE A 131 -4.70 -8.30 -1.77
CA ILE A 131 -5.51 -8.03 -0.56
C ILE A 131 -4.70 -7.32 0.52
N ALA A 132 -3.42 -7.64 0.65
CA ALA A 132 -2.53 -7.13 1.70
C ALA A 132 -2.15 -5.63 1.56
N ALA A 133 -2.53 -4.95 0.48
CA ALA A 133 -2.07 -3.59 0.17
C ALA A 133 -3.01 -2.47 0.67
N GLY A 134 -2.42 -1.32 1.04
CA GLY A 134 -3.11 -0.02 1.07
C GLY A 134 -3.56 0.51 2.43
N THR A 135 -3.21 -0.15 3.54
CA THR A 135 -3.67 0.22 4.91
C THR A 135 -2.92 1.41 5.49
N GLU A 136 -1.67 1.56 5.11
CA GLU A 136 -0.71 2.50 5.69
C GLU A 136 -1.08 3.94 5.31
N THR A 137 -1.43 4.19 4.04
CA THR A 137 -1.73 5.54 3.55
C THR A 137 -2.90 6.17 4.30
N LEU A 138 -4.05 5.48 4.42
CA LEU A 138 -5.21 6.01 5.16
C LEU A 138 -4.89 6.26 6.64
N THR A 139 -4.07 5.39 7.24
CA THR A 139 -3.63 5.53 8.64
C THR A 139 -2.82 6.81 8.83
N VAL A 140 -1.80 7.02 7.99
CA VAL A 140 -0.92 8.20 8.02
C VAL A 140 -1.72 9.48 7.73
N THR A 141 -2.57 9.47 6.69
CA THR A 141 -3.45 10.62 6.37
C THR A 141 -4.33 10.98 7.57
N THR A 142 -4.99 9.99 8.16
CA THR A 142 -5.90 10.21 9.29
C THR A 142 -5.18 10.78 10.49
N PHE A 143 -4.01 10.24 10.82
CA PHE A 143 -3.19 10.76 11.91
C PHE A 143 -2.88 12.25 11.70
N HIS A 144 -2.34 12.63 10.54
CA HIS A 144 -1.92 14.02 10.31
C HIS A 144 -3.09 15.00 10.24
N LEU A 145 -4.22 14.59 9.67
CA LEU A 145 -5.44 15.43 9.67
C LEU A 145 -6.00 15.64 11.08
N LEU A 146 -6.01 14.60 11.92
CA LEU A 146 -6.47 14.75 13.31
C LEU A 146 -5.44 15.48 14.20
N HIS A 147 -4.15 15.33 13.90
CA HIS A 147 -3.07 16.00 14.63
C HIS A 147 -3.02 17.50 14.34
N ASN A 148 -3.41 17.93 13.14
CA ASN A 148 -3.49 19.33 12.74
C ASN A 148 -4.91 19.70 12.27
N PRO A 149 -5.77 20.18 13.20
CA PRO A 149 -7.15 20.55 12.89
C PRO A 149 -7.28 21.62 11.79
N THR A 150 -6.29 22.49 11.61
CA THR A 150 -6.28 23.49 10.55
C THR A 150 -6.29 22.84 9.17
N LEU A 151 -5.52 21.75 8.97
CA LEU A 151 -5.51 21.00 7.71
C LEU A 151 -6.85 20.30 7.46
N LEU A 152 -7.41 19.67 8.51
CA LEU A 152 -8.72 19.00 8.41
C LEU A 152 -9.84 19.99 8.10
N ASN A 153 -9.86 21.14 8.76
CA ASN A 153 -10.85 22.19 8.51
C ASN A 153 -10.74 22.72 7.08
N LYS A 154 -9.51 23.06 6.64
CA LYS A 154 -9.29 23.53 5.26
C LYS A 154 -9.71 22.48 4.23
N LEU A 155 -9.44 21.19 4.45
CA LEU A 155 -9.91 20.11 3.59
C LEU A 155 -11.45 20.05 3.58
N THR A 156 -12.05 20.05 4.76
CA THR A 156 -13.52 19.98 4.95
C THR A 156 -14.23 21.14 4.26
N ASP A 157 -13.72 22.37 4.39
CA ASP A 157 -14.26 23.56 3.73
C ASP A 157 -14.26 23.42 2.20
N LYS A 158 -13.13 22.95 1.64
CA LYS A 158 -13.01 22.72 0.19
C LYS A 158 -13.96 21.63 -0.30
N LEU A 159 -14.16 20.57 0.49
CA LEU A 159 -15.06 19.47 0.14
C LEU A 159 -16.54 19.87 0.23
N HIS A 160 -16.92 20.69 1.21
CA HIS A 160 -18.27 21.24 1.32
C HIS A 160 -18.59 22.16 0.14
N ALA A 161 -17.66 23.03 -0.25
CA ALA A 161 -17.84 23.95 -1.38
C ALA A 161 -18.09 23.23 -2.72
N THR A 162 -17.68 21.96 -2.86
CA THR A 162 -17.80 21.19 -4.11
C THR A 162 -18.83 20.06 -4.02
N ALA A 163 -19.68 20.05 -2.99
CA ALA A 163 -20.66 18.99 -2.72
C ALA A 163 -20.05 17.57 -2.86
N ALA A 164 -18.87 17.36 -2.25
CA ALA A 164 -18.01 16.21 -2.56
C ALA A 164 -18.69 14.83 -2.39
N LEU A 165 -19.68 14.72 -1.50
CA LEU A 165 -20.40 13.47 -1.24
C LEU A 165 -21.32 13.02 -2.37
N THR A 166 -21.76 13.95 -3.23
CA THR A 166 -22.64 13.66 -4.38
C THR A 166 -21.91 13.81 -5.70
N SER A 167 -20.70 14.38 -5.69
CA SER A 167 -19.88 14.57 -6.87
C SER A 167 -19.27 13.25 -7.36
N PRO A 168 -19.19 13.02 -8.68
CA PRO A 168 -18.48 11.87 -9.22
C PRO A 168 -16.98 11.97 -8.89
N TRP A 169 -16.34 10.81 -8.76
CA TRP A 169 -14.91 10.72 -8.46
C TRP A 169 -14.02 11.57 -9.39
N SER A 170 -14.35 11.64 -10.68
CA SER A 170 -13.62 12.44 -11.68
C SER A 170 -13.66 13.95 -11.44
N ASN A 171 -14.58 14.44 -10.61
CA ASN A 171 -14.57 15.82 -10.15
C ASN A 171 -13.71 15.98 -8.89
N LEU A 172 -13.71 14.98 -8.02
CA LEU A 172 -12.92 14.99 -6.78
C LEU A 172 -11.41 14.97 -7.07
N GLU A 173 -10.97 14.22 -8.08
CA GLU A 173 -9.55 14.16 -8.46
C GLU A 173 -8.98 15.51 -8.93
N LYS A 174 -9.85 16.43 -9.35
CA LYS A 174 -9.49 17.78 -9.81
C LYS A 174 -9.43 18.80 -8.67
N LEU A 175 -9.83 18.43 -7.45
CA LEU A 175 -9.81 19.34 -6.31
C LEU A 175 -8.37 19.55 -5.82
N PRO A 176 -7.78 20.75 -5.98
CA PRO A 176 -6.34 20.93 -5.78
C PRO A 176 -5.88 20.59 -4.37
N TYR A 177 -6.64 20.99 -3.34
CA TYR A 177 -6.26 20.72 -1.96
C TYR A 177 -6.43 19.26 -1.56
N LEU A 178 -7.46 18.56 -2.06
CA LEU A 178 -7.63 17.13 -1.84
C LEU A 178 -6.48 16.35 -2.49
N HIS A 179 -6.15 16.69 -3.74
CA HIS A 179 -5.00 16.13 -4.45
C HIS A 179 -3.71 16.33 -3.65
N ALA A 180 -3.45 17.56 -3.19
CA ALA A 180 -2.28 17.90 -2.39
C ALA A 180 -2.19 17.07 -1.08
N VAL A 181 -3.31 16.89 -0.37
CA VAL A 181 -3.36 16.04 0.84
C VAL A 181 -3.03 14.58 0.50
N ILE A 182 -3.54 14.06 -0.62
CA ILE A 182 -3.28 12.69 -1.08
C ILE A 182 -1.80 12.52 -1.47
N GLN A 183 -1.21 13.44 -2.23
CA GLN A 183 0.20 13.38 -2.60
C GLN A 183 1.11 13.40 -1.37
N GLU A 184 0.82 14.28 -0.41
CA GLU A 184 1.61 14.35 0.84
C GLU A 184 1.43 13.11 1.72
N SER A 185 0.22 12.53 1.72
CA SER A 185 -0.04 11.25 2.39
C SER A 185 0.72 10.09 1.78
N LEU A 186 0.77 10.02 0.45
CA LEU A 186 1.57 9.01 -0.26
C LEU A 186 3.05 9.20 0.00
N ARG A 187 3.53 10.45 0.07
CA ARG A 187 4.93 10.77 0.37
C ARG A 187 5.34 10.26 1.75
N LEU A 188 4.55 10.52 2.79
CA LEU A 188 4.86 10.14 4.17
C LEU A 188 4.39 8.74 4.58
N SER A 189 3.61 8.05 3.75
CA SER A 189 3.34 6.61 3.91
C SER A 189 4.34 5.72 3.16
N TYR A 190 5.18 6.30 2.30
CA TYR A 190 6.31 5.68 1.56
C TYR A 190 5.99 4.50 0.63
N GLY A 191 4.84 3.84 0.77
CA GLY A 191 4.54 2.59 0.10
C GLY A 191 5.45 1.47 0.59
N VAL A 192 6.14 0.80 -0.32
CA VAL A 192 7.18 -0.19 0.02
C VAL A 192 8.47 0.53 0.40
N SER A 193 8.96 0.35 1.62
CA SER A 193 10.20 0.97 2.13
C SER A 193 11.47 0.18 1.79
N GLN A 194 11.35 -1.13 1.52
CA GLN A 194 12.45 -1.96 1.02
C GLN A 194 12.99 -1.38 -0.29
N ARG A 195 14.31 -1.47 -0.45
CA ARG A 195 14.94 -1.25 -1.76
C ARG A 195 14.51 -2.35 -2.72
N LEU A 196 13.79 -1.98 -3.78
CA LEU A 196 13.37 -2.89 -4.85
C LEU A 196 14.53 -3.10 -5.83
N PRO A 197 15.27 -4.23 -5.77
CA PRO A 197 16.47 -4.39 -6.57
C PRO A 197 16.14 -4.54 -8.06
N ARG A 198 17.03 -4.03 -8.90
CA ARG A 198 17.13 -4.26 -10.34
C ARG A 198 18.54 -4.74 -10.62
N ILE A 199 18.67 -5.69 -11.53
CA ILE A 199 19.95 -6.28 -11.92
C ILE A 199 19.98 -6.23 -13.44
N ALA A 200 21.01 -5.58 -13.98
CA ALA A 200 21.42 -5.75 -15.37
C ALA A 200 22.27 -7.02 -15.43
N PRO A 201 21.78 -8.14 -16.00
CA PRO A 201 22.48 -9.42 -15.90
C PRO A 201 23.79 -9.43 -16.70
N ASP A 202 23.76 -8.86 -17.91
CA ASP A 202 24.81 -9.03 -18.92
C ASP A 202 25.39 -7.71 -19.45
N GLU A 203 24.91 -6.57 -18.95
CA GLU A 203 25.33 -5.24 -19.42
C GLU A 203 26.01 -4.40 -18.34
N HIS A 204 27.02 -3.63 -18.76
CA HIS A 204 27.60 -2.57 -17.94
C HIS A 204 26.68 -1.35 -17.96
N LEU A 205 26.31 -0.85 -16.79
CA LEU A 205 25.53 0.39 -16.69
C LEU A 205 26.44 1.54 -16.33
N THR A 206 26.33 2.65 -17.06
CA THR A 206 27.08 3.87 -16.74
C THR A 206 26.17 4.84 -16.00
N TYR A 207 26.46 5.08 -14.72
CA TYR A 207 25.85 6.17 -13.96
C TYR A 207 26.66 7.44 -14.19
N ARG A 208 25.98 8.52 -14.59
CA ARG A 208 26.54 9.87 -14.69
C ARG A 208 25.76 10.79 -13.77
N GLY A 209 26.45 11.54 -12.94
CA GLY A 209 25.83 12.50 -12.05
C GLY A 209 26.85 13.41 -11.39
N ASP A 210 26.39 14.18 -10.42
CA ASP A 210 27.25 14.98 -9.55
C ASP A 210 27.29 14.33 -8.15
N PHE A 211 28.47 14.27 -7.55
CA PHE A 211 28.62 13.95 -6.14
C PHE A 211 29.57 14.93 -5.48
N LYS A 212 29.04 15.74 -4.56
CA LYS A 212 29.79 16.79 -3.83
C LYS A 212 30.45 17.82 -4.76
N GLY A 213 29.79 18.18 -5.86
CA GLY A 213 30.30 19.17 -6.82
C GLY A 213 31.36 18.62 -7.78
N CYS A 214 31.55 17.30 -7.82
CA CYS A 214 32.40 16.64 -8.79
C CYS A 214 31.53 15.81 -9.74
N GLU A 215 31.74 16.01 -11.04
CA GLU A 215 31.16 15.13 -12.05
C GLU A 215 31.67 13.70 -11.83
N LEU A 216 30.72 12.79 -11.64
CA LEU A 216 30.97 11.38 -11.39
C LEU A 216 30.45 10.60 -12.59
N THR A 217 31.35 9.85 -13.23
CA THR A 217 30.99 8.74 -14.11
C THR A 217 31.41 7.45 -13.42
N TYR A 218 30.44 6.58 -13.11
CA TYR A 218 30.67 5.30 -12.47
C TYR A 218 30.09 4.17 -13.31
N VAL A 219 30.91 3.15 -13.59
CA VAL A 219 30.49 1.96 -14.33
C VAL A 219 30.11 0.86 -13.35
N ILE A 220 28.86 0.45 -13.41
CA ILE A 220 28.28 -0.63 -12.62
C ILE A 220 28.40 -1.92 -13.43
N SER A 221 29.08 -2.91 -12.87
CA SER A 221 29.30 -4.19 -13.54
C SER A 221 28.00 -4.99 -13.70
N PRO A 222 27.90 -5.84 -14.76
CA PRO A 222 26.83 -6.82 -14.89
C PRO A 222 26.66 -7.65 -13.61
N GLY A 223 25.42 -8.05 -13.33
CA GLY A 223 25.04 -8.80 -12.14
C GLY A 223 24.92 -7.97 -10.85
N THR A 224 25.27 -6.68 -10.86
CA THR A 224 25.21 -5.83 -9.66
C THR A 224 23.77 -5.43 -9.33
N PRO A 225 23.22 -5.76 -8.14
CA PRO A 225 21.91 -5.29 -7.73
C PRO A 225 21.93 -3.81 -7.33
N MET A 226 21.05 -3.04 -7.94
CA MET A 226 20.82 -1.62 -7.62
C MET A 226 19.39 -1.40 -7.16
N GLY A 227 19.18 -0.46 -6.26
CA GLY A 227 17.83 -0.10 -5.83
C GLY A 227 17.79 1.29 -5.22
N MET A 228 16.58 1.82 -5.15
CA MET A 228 16.27 3.09 -4.51
C MET A 228 15.35 2.87 -3.32
N SER A 229 15.38 3.79 -2.36
CA SER A 229 14.46 3.81 -1.23
C SER A 229 13.49 4.97 -1.41
N SER A 230 12.20 4.69 -1.34
CA SER A 230 11.15 5.71 -1.31
C SER A 230 11.35 6.65 -0.13
N VAL A 231 11.66 6.11 1.06
CA VAL A 231 11.98 6.88 2.26
C VAL A 231 13.08 7.91 2.00
N ILE A 232 14.24 7.50 1.46
CA ILE A 232 15.35 8.41 1.18
C ILE A 232 14.95 9.47 0.13
N ASN A 233 14.27 9.07 -0.95
CA ASN A 233 13.88 10.00 -2.01
C ASN A 233 12.84 11.04 -1.53
N HIS A 234 11.88 10.60 -0.72
CA HIS A 234 10.81 11.45 -0.18
C HIS A 234 11.32 12.41 0.91
N HIS A 235 12.53 12.18 1.42
CA HIS A 235 13.25 13.02 2.39
C HIS A 235 14.45 13.77 1.78
N ASN A 236 14.55 13.84 0.44
CA ASN A 236 15.52 14.72 -0.20
C ASN A 236 15.10 16.18 0.02
N GLU A 237 15.76 16.88 0.96
CA GLU A 237 15.46 18.27 1.34
C GLU A 237 15.58 19.28 0.19
N SER A 238 16.35 18.97 -0.86
CA SER A 238 16.41 19.82 -2.07
C SER A 238 15.15 19.74 -2.94
N VAL A 239 14.30 18.73 -2.71
CA VAL A 239 13.04 18.46 -3.41
C VAL A 239 11.84 18.69 -2.48
N PHE A 240 11.95 18.25 -1.24
CA PHE A 240 10.91 18.37 -0.22
C PHE A 240 11.45 19.11 1.01
N PRO A 241 11.58 20.45 1.00
CA PRO A 241 12.05 21.19 2.17
C PRO A 241 11.16 20.96 3.40
N ASP A 242 11.79 20.73 4.56
CA ASP A 242 11.14 20.31 5.79
C ASP A 242 10.33 19.02 5.52
N SER A 243 11.08 17.98 5.10
CA SER A 243 10.51 16.76 4.53
C SER A 243 9.76 15.90 5.54
N HIS A 244 9.99 16.06 6.84
CA HIS A 244 9.26 15.30 7.86
C HIS A 244 7.90 15.92 8.20
N ALA A 245 7.66 17.20 7.85
CA ALA A 245 6.36 17.82 8.04
C ALA A 245 5.35 17.36 6.99
N PHE A 246 4.13 17.06 7.45
CA PHE A 246 2.97 16.86 6.58
C PHE A 246 2.45 18.24 6.14
N ARG A 247 2.90 18.71 4.96
CA ARG A 247 2.56 20.03 4.43
C ARG A 247 1.99 19.93 3.01
N PRO A 248 0.67 19.67 2.85
CA PRO A 248 0.01 19.61 1.54
C PRO A 248 0.26 20.86 0.68
N GLU A 249 0.39 22.03 1.30
CA GLU A 249 0.61 23.32 0.66
C GLU A 249 1.81 23.31 -0.31
N ARG A 250 2.84 22.48 -0.06
CA ARG A 250 4.01 22.37 -0.96
C ARG A 250 3.64 21.97 -2.39
N TRP A 251 2.56 21.22 -2.56
CA TRP A 251 2.08 20.78 -3.88
C TRP A 251 1.33 21.88 -4.64
N LEU A 252 0.89 22.92 -3.93
CA LEU A 252 0.18 24.07 -4.50
C LEU A 252 1.09 25.27 -4.74
N GLU A 253 2.07 25.47 -3.86
CA GLU A 253 3.01 26.60 -3.88
C GLU A 253 4.18 26.38 -4.86
N ALA A 254 4.51 25.13 -5.17
CA ALA A 254 5.59 24.79 -6.08
C ALA A 254 5.33 25.31 -7.50
N ASP A 255 6.35 25.98 -8.07
CA ASP A 255 6.39 26.26 -9.50
C ASP A 255 6.40 24.96 -10.32
N GLU A 256 6.21 25.08 -11.63
CA GLU A 256 6.11 23.91 -12.51
C GLU A 256 7.38 23.03 -12.49
N THR A 257 8.56 23.64 -12.42
CA THR A 257 9.84 22.91 -12.40
C THR A 257 9.97 22.11 -11.11
N GLN A 258 9.72 22.75 -9.97
CA GLN A 258 9.79 22.10 -8.67
C GLN A 258 8.70 21.02 -8.52
N ARG A 259 7.50 21.27 -9.02
CA ARG A 259 6.41 20.28 -9.01
C ARG A 259 6.77 19.03 -9.81
N ARG A 260 7.31 19.20 -11.02
CA ARG A 260 7.80 18.06 -11.82
C ARG A 260 8.91 17.29 -11.11
N ARG A 261 9.82 17.98 -10.40
CA ARG A 261 10.85 17.32 -9.57
C ARG A 261 10.22 16.51 -8.43
N MET A 262 9.27 17.10 -7.71
CA MET A 262 8.53 16.42 -6.63
C MET A 262 7.77 15.20 -7.13
N GLU A 263 7.02 15.33 -8.22
CA GLU A 263 6.32 14.21 -8.88
C GLU A 263 7.30 13.13 -9.37
N THR A 264 8.48 13.53 -9.85
CA THR A 264 9.55 12.60 -10.26
C THR A 264 10.08 11.80 -9.08
N CYS A 265 10.32 12.47 -7.94
CA CYS A 265 10.84 11.85 -6.73
C CYS A 265 9.79 11.12 -5.88
N LEU A 266 8.49 11.37 -6.10
CA LEU A 266 7.43 10.62 -5.45
C LEU A 266 7.32 9.23 -6.08
N ILE A 267 7.80 8.22 -5.35
CA ILE A 267 7.94 6.83 -5.81
C ILE A 267 7.26 5.84 -4.86
N SER A 268 6.22 6.27 -4.13
CA SER A 268 5.41 5.38 -3.26
C SER A 268 4.82 4.18 -4.00
N PHE A 269 4.61 4.32 -5.31
CA PHE A 269 4.13 3.28 -6.20
C PHE A 269 5.21 2.70 -7.12
N SER A 270 6.49 3.01 -6.89
CA SER A 270 7.59 2.75 -7.84
C SER A 270 7.34 3.39 -9.22
N LYS A 271 8.25 3.20 -10.17
CA LYS A 271 8.14 3.68 -11.57
C LYS A 271 8.64 2.65 -12.57
N GLY A 272 8.31 2.87 -13.84
CA GLY A 272 8.70 2.03 -14.97
C GLY A 272 7.84 0.78 -15.12
N SER A 273 8.35 -0.24 -15.82
CA SER A 273 7.61 -1.47 -16.16
C SER A 273 7.18 -2.32 -14.96
N ARG A 274 7.77 -2.07 -13.78
CA ARG A 274 7.50 -2.77 -12.52
C ARG A 274 6.83 -1.86 -11.48
N GLN A 275 6.19 -0.77 -11.91
CA GLN A 275 5.41 0.09 -11.01
C GLN A 275 4.16 -0.63 -10.49
N CYS A 276 3.57 -0.12 -9.42
CA CYS A 276 2.37 -0.67 -8.82
C CYS A 276 1.25 -0.76 -9.86
N LEU A 277 0.76 -1.98 -10.10
CA LEU A 277 -0.37 -2.22 -10.99
C LEU A 277 -1.68 -1.60 -10.45
N GLY A 278 -1.80 -1.50 -9.13
CA GLY A 278 -2.97 -0.98 -8.43
C GLY A 278 -3.04 0.54 -8.30
N ILE A 279 -2.11 1.31 -8.89
CA ILE A 279 -2.00 2.76 -8.69
C ILE A 279 -3.32 3.52 -8.97
N ASN A 280 -4.00 3.18 -10.07
CA ASN A 280 -5.25 3.84 -10.44
C ASN A 280 -6.40 3.50 -9.47
N LEU A 281 -6.47 2.25 -9.02
CA LEU A 281 -7.44 1.83 -8.01
C LEU A 281 -7.16 2.50 -6.67
N ALA A 282 -5.88 2.61 -6.28
CA ALA A 282 -5.47 3.28 -5.05
C ALA A 282 -5.86 4.75 -5.07
N TYR A 283 -5.55 5.49 -6.14
CA TYR A 283 -6.00 6.88 -6.27
C TYR A 283 -7.52 7.01 -6.23
N CYS A 284 -8.24 6.20 -7.01
CA CYS A 284 -9.71 6.21 -7.00
C CYS A 284 -10.26 5.97 -5.59
N SER A 285 -9.75 4.96 -4.90
CA SER A 285 -10.11 4.66 -3.51
C SER A 285 -9.83 5.84 -2.58
N LEU A 286 -8.66 6.50 -2.68
CA LEU A 286 -8.31 7.64 -1.84
C LEU A 286 -9.21 8.85 -2.11
N TYR A 287 -9.47 9.18 -3.37
CA TYR A 287 -10.33 10.31 -3.75
C TYR A 287 -11.80 10.10 -3.39
N VAL A 288 -12.27 8.86 -3.24
CA VAL A 288 -13.64 8.56 -2.78
C VAL A 288 -13.69 8.48 -1.26
N THR A 289 -12.76 7.75 -0.65
CA THR A 289 -12.77 7.41 0.77
C THR A 289 -12.41 8.61 1.62
N LEU A 290 -11.36 9.37 1.25
CA LEU A 290 -10.87 10.46 2.08
C LEU A 290 -11.91 11.58 2.27
N PRO A 291 -12.66 12.02 1.23
CA PRO A 291 -13.76 12.96 1.43
C PRO A 291 -14.85 12.46 2.36
N VAL A 292 -15.24 11.19 2.23
CA VAL A 292 -16.26 10.59 3.11
C VAL A 292 -15.78 10.56 4.56
N LEU A 293 -14.53 10.15 4.78
CA LEU A 293 -13.91 10.17 6.11
C LEU A 293 -13.85 11.59 6.66
N ALA A 294 -13.30 12.54 5.90
CA ALA A 294 -13.11 13.93 6.33
C ALA A 294 -14.43 14.61 6.72
N LEU A 295 -15.51 14.34 6.00
CA LEU A 295 -16.81 14.98 6.23
C LEU A 295 -17.66 14.26 7.29
N ARG A 296 -17.59 12.93 7.40
CA ARG A 296 -18.53 12.16 8.23
C ARG A 296 -17.92 11.50 9.45
N VAL A 297 -16.63 11.19 9.42
CA VAL A 297 -15.99 10.31 10.40
C VAL A 297 -14.93 11.04 11.20
N LEU A 298 -13.98 11.71 10.55
CA LEU A 298 -12.88 12.42 11.21
C LEU A 298 -13.34 13.51 12.19
N PRO A 299 -14.42 14.28 11.95
CA PRO A 299 -14.90 15.27 12.91
C PRO A 299 -15.38 14.66 14.25
N ARG A 300 -15.67 13.35 14.23
CA ARG A 300 -16.09 12.56 15.40
C ARG A 300 -14.94 11.78 16.05
N MET A 301 -13.73 11.89 15.49
CA MET A 301 -12.55 11.19 15.96
C MET A 301 -11.61 12.14 16.70
N ARG A 302 -10.95 11.61 17.73
CA ARG A 302 -9.84 12.28 18.41
C ARG A 302 -8.70 11.29 18.63
N LEU A 303 -7.47 11.73 18.43
CA LEU A 303 -6.29 10.91 18.75
C LEU A 303 -6.32 10.54 20.23
N TYR A 304 -6.02 9.27 20.53
CA TYR A 304 -5.97 8.75 21.90
C TYR A 304 -4.61 8.11 22.13
N GLU A 305 -3.83 8.68 23.06
CA GLU A 305 -2.49 8.20 23.39
C GLU A 305 -1.66 7.85 22.13
N THR A 306 -1.69 8.75 21.15
CA THR A 306 -1.04 8.60 19.85
C THR A 306 -0.22 9.86 19.58
N THR A 307 0.99 9.69 19.09
CA THR A 307 2.01 10.70 18.84
C THR A 307 2.55 10.57 17.42
N VAL A 308 3.40 11.50 17.01
CA VAL A 308 4.11 11.40 15.72
C VAL A 308 4.95 10.11 15.64
N GLY A 309 5.45 9.60 16.78
CA GLY A 309 6.20 8.34 16.83
C GLY A 309 5.40 7.11 16.39
N ASP A 310 4.07 7.15 16.46
CA ASP A 310 3.18 6.04 16.06
C ASP A 310 2.98 5.94 14.54
N VAL A 311 3.48 6.92 13.77
CA VAL A 311 3.47 6.93 12.30
C VAL A 311 4.85 7.19 11.68
N ALA A 312 5.82 7.66 12.47
CA ALA A 312 7.17 7.93 11.99
C ALA A 312 7.86 6.62 11.59
N TYR A 313 8.53 6.63 10.43
CA TYR A 313 9.36 5.51 10.00
C TYR A 313 10.54 5.30 10.96
N ASP A 314 10.67 4.08 11.46
CA ASP A 314 11.74 3.66 12.36
C ASP A 314 12.57 2.51 11.75
N HIS A 315 11.90 1.47 11.28
CA HIS A 315 12.54 0.32 10.64
C HIS A 315 11.69 -0.26 9.51
N ASP A 316 12.29 -1.16 8.75
CA ASP A 316 11.71 -1.72 7.52
C ASP A 316 11.35 -3.20 7.72
N LEU A 317 10.07 -3.52 7.54
CA LEU A 317 9.57 -4.88 7.39
C LEU A 317 8.80 -4.98 6.07
N TRP A 318 9.44 -4.58 4.96
CA TRP A 318 8.83 -4.37 3.63
C TRP A 318 7.96 -3.14 3.51
N PHE A 319 7.09 -2.95 4.48
CA PHE A 319 6.41 -1.68 4.71
C PHE A 319 7.13 -0.90 5.80
N PRO A 320 7.02 0.44 5.80
CA PRO A 320 7.59 1.28 6.83
C PRO A 320 6.90 1.01 8.16
N MET A 321 7.69 0.70 9.19
CA MET A 321 7.18 0.40 10.52
C MET A 321 7.54 1.51 11.51
N PRO A 322 6.63 1.90 12.42
CA PRO A 322 6.96 2.71 13.56
C PRO A 322 7.75 1.90 14.60
N LYS A 323 8.24 2.58 15.64
CA LYS A 323 8.92 1.93 16.78
C LYS A 323 8.05 0.81 17.35
N GLU A 324 8.66 -0.34 17.66
CA GLU A 324 7.94 -1.50 18.21
C GLU A 324 7.24 -1.21 19.54
N SER A 325 7.75 -0.26 20.33
CA SER A 325 7.14 0.18 21.60
C SER A 325 5.80 0.90 21.43
N THR A 326 5.45 1.30 20.19
CA THR A 326 4.22 2.04 19.90
C THR A 326 3.01 1.12 19.89
N LYS A 327 1.83 1.70 20.14
CA LYS A 327 0.55 0.97 20.03
C LYS A 327 -0.14 1.27 18.68
N GLY A 328 0.55 1.97 17.79
CA GLY A 328 0.03 2.48 16.53
C GLY A 328 -1.04 3.55 16.73
N VAL A 329 -1.66 3.97 15.62
CA VAL A 329 -2.67 5.04 15.62
C VAL A 329 -3.97 4.58 16.28
N ARG A 330 -4.24 5.15 17.46
CA ARG A 330 -5.46 4.93 18.26
C ARG A 330 -6.29 6.20 18.31
N VAL A 331 -7.59 6.02 18.25
CA VAL A 331 -8.56 7.12 18.26
C VAL A 331 -9.75 6.74 19.14
N ILE A 332 -10.36 7.75 19.74
CA ILE A 332 -11.70 7.65 20.34
C ILE A 332 -12.70 8.22 19.32
N ILE A 333 -13.85 7.56 19.19
CA ILE A 333 -14.97 8.02 18.37
C ILE A 333 -16.09 8.45 19.32
N SER A 334 -16.57 9.68 19.18
CA SER A 334 -17.69 10.26 19.94
C SER A 334 -18.86 10.64 19.05
#